data_AF-A0AAV8ZPN2-F1
#
_entry.id   AF-A0AAV8ZPN2-F1
#
_cell.length_a   1.000
_cell.length_b   1.000
_cell.length_c   1.000
_cell.angle_alpha   90.00
_cell.angle_beta   90.00
_cell.angle_gamma   90.00
#
_symmetry.space_group_name_H-M   'P 1'
#
loop_
_entity.id
_entity.type
_entity.pdbx_description
1 polymer ?
#
loop_
_entity_poly.entity_id
_entity_poly.type
_entity_poly.pdbx_seq_one_letter_code
_entity_poly.pdbx_strand_id
1 'polypeptide(L)' 'TITCDCEATPAFQLKSFRQKGDKVETSHYRVNVNRFRARLNIFCVSEKLQASVKCDGWPEIKIALAPVGNIKK' A
#
# COMPACT_ATOMS: atom_id res chain seq x y z
N THR A 1 -17.30 3.69 -16.43
CA THR A 1 -16.00 3.12 -16.02
C THR A 1 -14.90 3.90 -16.70
N ILE A 2 -13.90 4.32 -15.95
CA ILE A 2 -12.72 5.04 -16.45
C ILE A 2 -11.55 4.07 -16.35
N THR A 3 -10.72 3.97 -17.39
CA THR A 3 -9.47 3.19 -17.34
C THR A 3 -8.29 4.09 -17.63
N CYS A 4 -7.20 3.91 -16.89
CA CYS A 4 -5.98 4.68 -17.09
C CYS A 4 -4.75 3.85 -16.71
N ASP A 5 -3.60 4.24 -17.23
CA ASP A 5 -2.33 3.69 -16.77
C ASP A 5 -1.84 4.52 -15.57
N CYS A 6 -1.32 3.85 -14.55
CA CYS A 6 -0.78 4.45 -13.34
C CYS A 6 0.68 4.06 -13.19
N GLU A 7 1.54 5.05 -13.04
CA GLU A 7 2.94 4.90 -12.65
C GLU A 7 3.19 5.76 -11.41
N ALA A 8 3.63 5.14 -10.33
CA ALA A 8 3.84 5.81 -9.05
C ALA A 8 4.99 5.21 -8.26
N THR A 9 5.53 5.99 -7.33
CA THR A 9 6.57 5.57 -6.37
C THR A 9 6.22 5.99 -4.93
N PRO A 10 5.13 5.47 -4.34
CA PRO A 10 4.70 5.89 -3.01
C PRO A 10 5.62 5.37 -1.90
N ALA A 11 5.63 6.09 -0.77
CA ALA A 11 6.35 5.71 0.44
C ALA A 11 5.42 5.66 1.64
N PHE A 12 5.60 4.66 2.50
CA PHE A 12 4.75 4.40 3.67
C PHE A 12 5.57 4.07 4.91
N GLN A 13 4.92 4.14 6.07
CA GLN A 13 5.41 3.52 7.31
C GLN A 13 4.59 2.27 7.59
N LEU A 14 5.26 1.13 7.80
CA LEU A 14 4.65 -0.13 8.17
C LEU A 14 4.94 -0.43 9.63
N LYS A 15 3.89 -0.75 10.38
CA LYS A 15 3.98 -1.27 11.75
C LYS A 15 3.47 -2.70 11.76
N SER A 16 4.33 -3.66 12.03
CA SER A 16 3.97 -5.07 12.16
C SER A 16 3.85 -5.45 13.63
N PHE A 17 2.82 -6.23 13.95
CA PHE A 17 2.59 -6.79 15.28
C PHE A 17 2.71 -8.31 15.20
N ARG A 18 3.43 -8.89 16.16
CA ARG A 18 3.59 -10.34 16.28
C ARG A 18 3.25 -10.76 17.70
N GLN A 19 2.26 -11.63 17.85
CA GLN A 19 1.92 -12.20 19.14
C GLN A 19 2.82 -13.41 19.44
N LYS A 20 3.42 -13.43 20.63
CA LYS A 20 4.26 -14.52 21.14
C LYS A 20 3.86 -14.81 22.59
N GLY A 21 2.93 -15.75 22.78
CA GLY A 21 2.26 -15.96 24.07
C GLY A 21 1.50 -14.70 24.49
N ASP A 22 1.72 -14.26 25.73
CA ASP A 22 1.09 -13.05 26.29
C ASP A 22 1.78 -11.74 25.88
N LYS A 23 2.88 -11.81 25.10
CA LYS A 23 3.63 -10.63 24.65
C LYS A 23 3.33 -10.30 23.19
N VAL A 24 3.10 -9.02 22.91
CA VAL A 24 3.04 -8.48 21.53
C VAL A 24 4.36 -7.80 21.20
N GLU A 25 5.08 -8.35 20.23
CA GLU A 25 6.27 -7.75 19.63
C GLU A 25 5.85 -6.78 18.52
N THR A 26 6.48 -5.62 18.45
CA THR A 26 6.22 -4.59 17.43
C THR A 26 7.50 -4.33 16.65
N SER A 27 7.39 -4.25 15.32
CA SER A 27 8.49 -3.80 14.46
C SER A 27 8.01 -2.71 13.51
N HIS A 28 8.89 -1.76 13.20
CA HIS A 28 8.59 -0.63 12.33
C HIS A 28 9.51 -0.68 11.11
N TYR A 29 8.93 -0.38 9.95
CA TYR A 29 9.65 -0.32 8.68
C TYR A 29 9.26 0.93 7.89
N ARG A 30 10.23 1.52 7.19
CA ARG A 30 9.95 2.37 6.04
C ARG A 30 9.72 1.46 4.83
N VAL A 31 8.59 1.65 4.15
CA VAL A 31 8.24 0.94 2.92
C VAL A 31 8.38 1.91 1.76
N ASN A 32 9.32 1.63 0.86
CA ASN A 32 9.45 2.37 -0.38
C ASN A 32 8.96 1.50 -1.53
N VAL A 33 7.93 1.94 -2.24
CA VAL A 33 7.51 1.32 -3.50
C VAL A 33 8.29 2.04 -4.60
N ASN A 34 9.39 1.43 -5.03
CA ASN A 34 10.32 2.02 -6.01
C ASN A 34 9.78 1.97 -7.43
N ARG A 35 8.77 1.13 -7.67
CA ARG A 35 8.02 1.04 -8.92
C ARG A 35 6.64 0.49 -8.60
N PHE A 36 5.60 1.20 -9.02
CA PHE A 36 4.24 0.72 -9.08
C PHE A 36 3.69 1.10 -10.45
N ARG A 37 3.59 0.12 -11.34
CA ARG A 37 3.00 0.31 -12.68
C ARG A 37 1.79 -0.60 -12.84
N ALA A 38 0.64 -0.02 -13.10
CA ALA A 38 -0.63 -0.73 -13.18
C ALA A 38 -1.55 -0.13 -14.22
N ARG A 39 -2.41 -0.96 -14.83
CA ARG A 39 -3.62 -0.50 -15.50
C ARG A 39 -4.72 -0.41 -14.45
N LEU A 40 -5.35 0.76 -14.28
CA LEU A 40 -6.42 0.97 -13.32
C LEU A 40 -7.78 0.92 -14.01
N ASN A 41 -8.74 0.31 -13.33
CA ASN A 41 -10.16 0.33 -13.64
C ASN A 41 -10.90 1.04 -12.50
N ILE A 42 -11.54 2.16 -12.83
CA ILE A 42 -12.19 3.06 -11.88
C ILE A 42 -13.69 3.09 -12.17
N PHE A 43 -14.48 2.74 -11.16
CA PHE A 43 -15.94 2.80 -11.19
C PHE A 43 -16.45 3.75 -10.11
N CYS A 44 -17.20 4.78 -10.51
CA CYS A 44 -17.70 5.82 -9.61
C CYS A 44 -19.23 5.75 -9.50
N VAL A 45 -19.75 5.85 -8.28
CA VAL A 45 -21.17 5.98 -7.96
C VAL A 45 -21.38 7.35 -7.31
N SER A 46 -21.70 8.35 -8.13
CA SER A 46 -21.77 9.76 -7.71
C SER A 46 -22.79 10.00 -6.59
N GLU A 47 -23.96 9.36 -6.66
CA GLU A 47 -25.02 9.45 -5.65
C GLU A 47 -24.55 9.02 -4.25
N LYS A 48 -23.58 8.10 -4.19
CA LYS A 48 -23.01 7.58 -2.94
C LYS A 48 -21.69 8.23 -2.56
N LEU A 49 -21.15 9.12 -3.40
CA LEU A 49 -19.80 9.67 -3.28
C LEU A 49 -18.74 8.57 -3.11
N GLN A 50 -18.90 7.47 -3.83
CA GLN A 50 -18.02 6.30 -3.74
C GLN A 50 -17.32 6.02 -5.07
N ALA A 51 -16.06 5.63 -4.99
CA ALA A 51 -15.28 5.14 -6.12
C ALA A 51 -14.60 3.82 -5.76
N SER A 52 -14.68 2.85 -6.67
CA SER A 52 -13.89 1.61 -6.63
C SER A 52 -12.75 1.73 -7.61
N VAL A 53 -11.53 1.55 -7.14
CA VAL A 53 -10.32 1.54 -7.96
C VAL A 53 -9.71 0.14 -7.86
N LYS A 54 -9.48 -0.50 -9.01
CA LYS A 54 -8.88 -1.83 -9.10
C LYS A 54 -7.73 -1.82 -10.10
N CYS A 55 -6.76 -2.71 -9.90
CA CYS A 55 -5.77 -3.01 -10.93
C CYS A 55 -6.36 -4.06 -11.88
N ASP A 56 -6.22 -3.85 -13.18
CA ASP A 56 -6.47 -4.87 -14.19
C ASP A 56 -5.26 -5.81 -14.23
N GLY A 57 -5.45 -7.07 -13.82
CA GLY A 57 -4.38 -8.05 -13.71
C GLY A 57 -3.38 -7.75 -12.58
N TRP A 58 -2.14 -8.20 -12.77
CA TRP A 58 -1.08 -8.03 -11.78
C TRP A 58 -0.25 -6.76 -12.08
N PRO A 59 -0.12 -5.83 -11.11
CA PRO A 59 0.76 -4.68 -11.30
C PRO A 59 2.23 -5.10 -11.25
N GLU A 60 3.07 -4.36 -11.96
CA GLU A 60 4.52 -4.47 -11.80
C GLU A 60 4.92 -3.65 -10.57
N ILE A 61 5.39 -4.33 -9.52
CA ILE A 61 5.68 -3.70 -8.24
C ILE A 61 7.08 -4.07 -7.73
N LYS A 62 7.84 -3.05 -7.30
CA LYS A 62 9.14 -3.22 -6.62
C LYS A 62 9.10 -2.54 -5.26
N ILE A 63 9.21 -3.33 -4.20
CA ILE A 63 9.13 -2.85 -2.81
C ILE A 63 10.49 -3.04 -2.13
N ALA A 64 10.93 -2.01 -1.39
CA ALA A 64 12.04 -2.10 -0.48
C ALA A 64 11.58 -1.79 0.95
N LEU A 65 12.04 -2.60 1.91
CA LEU A 65 11.79 -2.43 3.33
C LEU A 65 13.09 -2.07 4.03
N ALA A 66 13.06 -1.01 4.83
CA ALA A 66 14.16 -0.66 5.73
C ALA A 66 13.64 -0.68 7.17
N PRO A 67 14.25 -1.46 8.08
CA PRO A 67 13.89 -1.39 9.49
C PRO A 67 14.16 0.03 9.99
N VAL A 68 13.21 0.56 10.75
CA VAL A 68 13.39 1.82 11.46
C VAL A 68 13.25 1.54 12.95
N GLY A 69 14.01 2.29 13.76
CA GLY A 69 13.85 2.22 15.21
C GLY A 69 12.40 2.47 15.62
N ASN A 70 12.06 2.15 16.87
CA ASN A 70 10.71 2.38 17.38
C ASN A 70 10.28 3.83 17.11
N ILE A 71 9.28 3.99 16.24
CA ILE A 71 8.70 5.29 15.95
C ILE A 71 7.88 5.63 17.18
N LYS A 72 8.38 6.57 17.99
CA LYS A 72 7.63 7.12 19.12
C LYS A 72 6.38 7.80 18.54
N LYS A 73 5.21 7.43 19.06
CA LYS A 73 3.98 8.19 18.88
C LYS A 73 4.09 9.51 19.62
#